data_AF-A0A7Y8WYP2-F1
#
_entry.id   AF-A0A7Y8WYP2-F1
#
_cell.length_a   1.000
_cell.length_b   1.000
_cell.length_c   1.000
_cell.angle_alpha   90.00
_cell.angle_beta   90.00
_cell.angle_gamma   90.00
#
_symmetry.space_group_name_H-M   'P 1'
#
loop_
_entity.id
_entity.type
_entity.pdbx_description
1 polymer ?
#
loop_
_entity_poly.entity_id
_entity_poly.type
_entity_poly.pdbx_seq_one_letter_code
_entity_poly.pdbx_strand_id
1 'polypeptide(L)'
;MHTLHLVRHQARLVPDTFTVFRPARTPARALLVDADWFLNAWFGREAAELTAGLCALAAASPRALVHLPIRADAAADGGAGGRPLDLVLLHHSLQFAPSRWKELRGRLGPGRPRTVDLPCSGADRAERSERTGRMDRHDWAQREVLRQHVHGDTLFLTGSTRTFRRSAGLFADLARNGPAQAAAFPDSHYCRRLYCGPRDRELHVEYSAD
;
A
#
# COMPACT_ATOMS: atom_id res chain seq x y z
N MET A 1 -12.32 -6.46 -14.86
CA MET A 1 -11.96 -5.10 -14.39
C MET A 1 -12.30 -5.04 -12.92
N HIS A 2 -11.49 -4.37 -12.10
CA HIS A 2 -11.81 -4.18 -10.68
C HIS A 2 -12.23 -2.72 -10.50
N THR A 3 -13.45 -2.51 -10.02
CA THR A 3 -14.02 -1.18 -9.83
C THR A 3 -13.72 -0.70 -8.41
N LEU A 4 -13.03 0.44 -8.29
CA LEU A 4 -12.75 1.07 -7.01
C LEU A 4 -13.75 2.18 -6.73
N HIS A 5 -14.37 2.13 -5.55
CA HIS A 5 -15.14 3.23 -5.00
C HIS A 5 -14.27 4.07 -4.07
N LEU A 6 -14.08 5.33 -4.44
CA LEU A 6 -13.15 6.26 -3.82
C LEU A 6 -13.86 7.56 -3.42
N VAL A 7 -13.23 8.30 -2.53
CA VAL A 7 -13.52 9.71 -2.30
C VAL A 7 -12.29 10.52 -2.70
N ARG A 8 -12.50 11.47 -3.61
CA ARG A 8 -11.48 12.43 -4.03
C ARG A 8 -11.60 13.69 -3.20
N HIS A 9 -10.53 14.05 -2.51
CA HIS A 9 -10.40 15.30 -1.78
C HIS A 9 -9.44 16.24 -2.51
N GLN A 10 -9.66 17.54 -2.35
CA GLN A 10 -8.70 18.56 -2.73
C GLN A 10 -8.47 19.46 -1.53
N ALA A 11 -7.20 19.76 -1.25
CA ALA A 11 -6.83 20.67 -0.17
C ALA A 11 -5.63 21.52 -0.60
N ARG A 12 -5.66 22.79 -0.21
CA ARG A 12 -4.61 23.76 -0.53
C ARG A 12 -3.64 23.87 0.63
N LEU A 13 -2.35 23.64 0.37
CA LEU A 13 -1.25 24.02 1.24
C LEU A 13 -0.32 24.93 0.45
N VAL A 14 -0.44 26.24 0.67
CA VAL A 14 0.24 27.27 -0.14
C VAL A 14 1.72 26.90 -0.38
N PRO A 15 2.20 26.98 -1.63
CA PRO A 15 1.50 27.45 -2.85
C PRO A 15 0.61 26.39 -3.53
N ASP A 16 0.69 25.13 -3.12
CA ASP A 16 0.18 23.98 -3.86
C ASP A 16 -1.27 23.60 -3.53
N THR A 17 -1.91 22.92 -4.48
CA THR A 17 -3.17 22.20 -4.26
C THR A 17 -2.94 20.72 -4.47
N PHE A 18 -3.25 19.92 -3.44
CA PHE A 18 -3.06 18.49 -3.45
C PHE A 18 -4.39 17.77 -3.69
N THR A 19 -4.34 16.74 -4.53
CA THR A 19 -5.44 15.76 -4.66
C THR A 19 -5.12 14.56 -3.78
N VAL A 20 -6.07 14.16 -2.94
CA VAL A 20 -5.97 12.96 -2.11
C VAL A 20 -7.11 12.02 -2.46
N PHE A 21 -6.80 10.77 -2.79
CA PHE A 21 -7.80 9.71 -2.92
C PHE A 21 -7.83 8.87 -1.65
N ARG A 22 -9.03 8.55 -1.19
CA ARG A 22 -9.29 7.57 -0.12
C ARG A 22 -10.26 6.52 -0.62
N PRO A 23 -10.22 5.28 -0.11
CA PRO A 23 -11.32 4.36 -0.35
C PRO A 23 -12.61 4.93 0.26
N ALA A 24 -13.75 4.67 -0.38
CA ALA A 24 -15.05 5.13 0.12
C ALA A 24 -15.44 4.48 1.45
N ARG A 25 -14.89 3.29 1.71
CA ARG A 25 -14.96 2.58 2.98
C ARG A 25 -13.57 2.09 3.34
N THR A 26 -13.15 2.29 4.59
CA THR A 26 -11.93 1.63 5.09
C THR A 26 -12.16 0.12 5.05
N PRO A 27 -11.22 -0.66 4.49
CA PRO A 27 -11.37 -2.11 4.49
C PRO A 27 -11.24 -2.63 5.91
N ALA A 28 -12.14 -3.52 6.32
CA ALA A 28 -11.93 -4.29 7.54
C ALA A 28 -10.69 -5.19 7.38
N ARG A 29 -10.11 -5.62 8.51
CA ARG A 29 -8.98 -6.57 8.54
C ARG A 29 -7.77 -6.09 7.73
N ALA A 30 -7.42 -4.84 7.94
CA ALA A 30 -6.22 -4.23 7.41
C ALA A 30 -5.45 -3.60 8.56
N LEU A 31 -4.23 -4.07 8.77
CA LEU A 31 -3.38 -3.62 9.86
C LEU A 31 -1.99 -3.34 9.31
N LEU A 32 -1.42 -2.19 9.69
CA LEU A 32 -0.03 -1.85 9.42
C LEU A 32 0.58 -1.35 10.71
N VAL A 33 1.69 -1.97 11.12
CA VAL A 33 2.33 -1.72 12.40
C VAL A 33 3.79 -1.35 12.21
N ASP A 34 4.17 -0.30 12.92
CA ASP A 34 5.55 0.12 13.14
C ASP A 34 6.14 -0.67 14.31
N ALA A 35 6.93 -1.71 14.00
CA ALA A 35 7.73 -2.46 14.96
C ALA A 35 9.22 -2.11 14.78
N ASP A 36 10.03 -2.33 15.82
CA ASP A 36 11.41 -1.81 15.89
C ASP A 36 12.23 -2.01 14.60
N TRP A 37 12.43 -3.26 14.20
CA TRP A 37 13.30 -3.62 13.08
C TRP A 37 12.56 -3.79 11.73
N PHE A 38 11.23 -3.85 11.76
CA PHE A 38 10.40 -4.26 10.62
C PHE A 38 9.09 -3.48 10.57
N LEU A 39 8.57 -3.27 9.37
CA LEU A 39 7.18 -2.89 9.19
C LEU A 39 6.41 -4.16 8.83
N ASN A 40 5.38 -4.46 9.62
CA ASN A 40 4.51 -5.60 9.36
C ASN A 40 3.12 -5.12 9.00
N ALA A 41 2.51 -5.78 8.04
CA ALA A 41 1.15 -5.49 7.65
C ALA A 41 0.37 -6.78 7.44
N TRP A 42 -0.88 -6.79 7.89
CA TRP A 42 -1.79 -7.92 7.78
C TRP A 42 -3.01 -7.47 7.00
N PHE A 43 -3.34 -8.21 5.95
CA PHE A 43 -4.45 -7.90 5.08
C PHE A 43 -5.31 -9.13 4.87
N GLY A 44 -6.60 -9.02 5.21
CA GLY A 44 -7.61 -9.92 4.70
C GLY A 44 -7.76 -9.79 3.18
N ARG A 45 -8.54 -10.68 2.59
CA ARG A 45 -8.70 -10.75 1.12
C ARG A 45 -9.17 -9.42 0.52
N GLU A 46 -10.27 -8.86 1.03
CA GLU A 46 -10.84 -7.61 0.50
C GLU A 46 -9.86 -6.44 0.66
N ALA A 47 -9.20 -6.35 1.81
CA ALA A 47 -8.20 -5.33 2.08
C ALA A 47 -7.01 -5.42 1.10
N ALA A 48 -6.56 -6.63 0.79
CA ALA A 48 -5.50 -6.88 -0.19
C ALA A 48 -5.95 -6.52 -1.62
N GLU A 49 -7.16 -6.90 -2.05
CA GLU A 49 -7.71 -6.53 -3.36
C GLU A 49 -7.83 -5.00 -3.52
N LEU A 50 -8.38 -4.33 -2.50
CA LEU A 50 -8.48 -2.87 -2.47
C LEU A 50 -7.09 -2.23 -2.56
N THR A 51 -6.13 -2.70 -1.77
CA THR A 51 -4.77 -2.14 -1.74
C THR A 51 -4.03 -2.35 -3.05
N ALA A 52 -4.26 -3.49 -3.72
CA ALA A 52 -3.77 -3.71 -5.09
C ALA A 52 -4.29 -2.64 -6.06
N GLY A 53 -5.60 -2.35 -5.98
CA GLY A 53 -6.22 -1.27 -6.75
C GLY A 53 -5.64 0.11 -6.39
N LEU A 54 -5.46 0.42 -5.12
CA LEU A 54 -4.86 1.69 -4.67
C LEU A 54 -3.42 1.87 -5.16
N CYS A 55 -2.62 0.79 -5.20
CA CYS A 55 -1.31 0.81 -5.84
C CYS A 55 -1.41 1.09 -7.34
N ALA A 56 -2.32 0.43 -8.06
CA ALA A 56 -2.52 0.71 -9.48
C ALA A 56 -3.00 2.16 -9.74
N LEU A 57 -3.82 2.72 -8.85
CA LEU A 57 -4.21 4.13 -8.89
C LEU A 57 -3.01 5.07 -8.68
N ALA A 58 -2.15 4.79 -7.70
CA ALA A 58 -0.93 5.56 -7.46
C ALA A 58 0.02 5.52 -8.67
N ALA A 59 0.09 4.37 -9.35
CA ALA A 59 0.86 4.22 -10.59
C ALA A 59 0.31 5.08 -11.74
N ALA A 60 -1.02 5.21 -11.83
CA ALA A 60 -1.73 5.95 -12.87
C ALA A 60 -1.92 7.44 -12.55
N SER A 61 -1.70 7.86 -11.30
CA SER A 61 -1.98 9.23 -10.81
C SER A 61 -0.75 9.91 -10.20
N PRO A 62 0.27 10.30 -10.99
CA PRO A 62 1.53 10.86 -10.47
C PRO A 62 1.41 12.15 -9.66
N ARG A 63 0.25 12.81 -9.71
CA ARG A 63 -0.02 14.10 -9.04
C ARG A 63 -0.99 13.98 -7.85
N ALA A 64 -1.23 12.77 -7.35
CA ALA A 64 -2.13 12.54 -6.23
C ALA A 64 -1.44 11.76 -5.11
N LEU A 65 -1.93 11.96 -3.89
CA LEU A 65 -1.67 11.06 -2.77
C LEU A 65 -2.82 10.06 -2.70
N VAL A 66 -2.51 8.79 -2.45
CA VAL A 66 -3.52 7.76 -2.19
C VAL A 66 -3.39 7.33 -0.74
N HIS A 67 -4.40 7.64 0.07
CA HIS A 67 -4.40 7.43 1.51
C HIS A 67 -5.36 6.31 1.91
N LEU A 68 -4.82 5.32 2.61
CA LEU A 68 -5.51 4.19 3.19
C LEU A 68 -5.52 4.34 4.72
N PRO A 69 -6.65 4.76 5.33
CA PRO A 69 -6.76 5.09 6.75
C PRO A 69 -7.03 3.88 7.64
N ILE A 70 -6.11 2.92 7.69
CA ILE A 70 -6.30 1.61 8.35
C ILE A 70 -5.85 1.57 9.82
N ARG A 71 -5.33 2.68 10.35
CA ARG A 71 -4.90 2.76 11.74
C ARG A 71 -6.03 2.57 12.75
N ALA A 72 -7.26 2.94 12.40
CA ALA A 72 -8.40 2.87 13.32
C ALA A 72 -8.82 1.43 13.62
N ASP A 73 -8.74 0.54 12.62
CA ASP A 73 -9.10 -0.87 12.78
C ASP A 73 -8.08 -1.60 13.68
N ALA A 74 -6.81 -1.21 13.61
CA ALA A 74 -5.74 -1.73 14.47
C ALA A 74 -5.98 -1.52 15.98
N ALA A 75 -6.63 -0.42 16.36
CA ALA A 75 -6.91 -0.12 17.76
C ALA A 75 -7.99 -1.05 18.36
N ALA A 76 -8.80 -1.69 17.50
CA ALA A 76 -9.80 -2.67 17.91
C ALA A 76 -9.20 -4.06 18.17
N ASP A 77 -8.11 -4.42 17.47
CA ASP A 77 -7.56 -5.78 17.48
C ASP A 77 -6.52 -6.04 18.59
N GLY A 78 -6.08 -5.02 19.33
CA GLY A 78 -5.38 -5.13 20.62
C GLY A 78 -4.07 -5.94 20.69
N GLY A 79 -3.64 -6.59 19.61
CA GLY A 79 -2.74 -7.76 19.69
C GLY A 79 -1.43 -7.68 18.91
N ALA A 80 -1.25 -6.72 18.00
CA ALA A 80 0.00 -6.59 17.28
C ALA A 80 0.93 -5.60 17.99
N GLY A 81 1.99 -6.11 18.62
CA GLY A 81 3.01 -5.27 19.25
C GLY A 81 3.57 -4.25 18.25
N GLY A 82 3.49 -2.97 18.61
CA GLY A 82 3.99 -1.84 17.82
C GLY A 82 2.95 -0.74 17.63
N ARG A 83 3.31 0.31 16.89
CA ARG A 83 2.44 1.48 16.67
C ARG A 83 1.65 1.34 15.36
N PRO A 84 0.32 1.32 15.39
CA PRO A 84 -0.49 1.32 14.18
C PRO A 84 -0.26 2.54 13.28
N LEU A 85 -0.20 2.33 11.96
CA LEU A 85 0.02 3.37 10.96
C LEU A 85 -1.09 3.40 9.90
N ASP A 86 -1.42 4.59 9.42
CA ASP A 86 -2.06 4.75 8.11
C ASP A 86 -1.03 4.48 6.99
N LEU A 87 -1.51 4.21 5.77
CA LEU A 87 -0.66 4.06 4.58
C LEU A 87 -0.95 5.19 3.57
N VAL A 88 0.11 5.83 3.06
CA VAL A 88 0.04 6.79 1.95
C VAL A 88 0.96 6.35 0.82
N LEU A 89 0.41 6.20 -0.37
CA LEU A 89 1.13 5.94 -1.61
C LEU A 89 1.23 7.25 -2.40
N LEU A 90 2.43 7.59 -2.87
CA LEU A 90 2.64 8.77 -3.70
C LEU A 90 3.73 8.56 -4.74
N HIS A 91 3.53 9.14 -5.92
CA HIS A 91 4.55 9.13 -6.95
C HIS A 91 5.69 10.10 -6.58
N HIS A 92 6.93 9.72 -6.83
CA HIS A 92 8.12 10.53 -6.50
C HIS A 92 8.12 11.90 -7.20
N SER A 93 7.49 12.03 -8.37
CA SER A 93 7.35 13.34 -9.05
C SER A 93 6.49 14.35 -8.26
N LEU A 94 5.67 13.89 -7.30
CA LEU A 94 4.86 14.78 -6.49
C LEU A 94 5.69 15.59 -5.48
N GLN A 95 6.88 15.10 -5.11
CA GLN A 95 7.81 15.76 -4.18
C GLN A 95 7.13 16.23 -2.87
N PHE A 96 6.09 15.53 -2.43
CA PHE A 96 5.35 15.89 -1.22
C PHE A 96 6.20 15.59 0.01
N ALA A 97 6.35 16.59 0.89
CA ALA A 97 7.05 16.44 2.16
C ALA A 97 6.13 15.77 3.20
N PRO A 98 6.47 14.57 3.73
CA PRO A 98 5.66 13.88 4.73
C PRO A 98 5.37 14.70 6.00
N SER A 99 6.26 15.63 6.37
CA SER A 99 6.06 16.55 7.49
C SER A 99 4.83 17.45 7.35
N ARG A 100 4.38 17.72 6.13
CA ARG A 100 3.17 18.51 5.84
C ARG A 100 1.89 17.68 5.92
N TRP A 101 1.99 16.37 6.17
CA TRP A 101 0.84 15.47 6.13
C TRP A 101 -0.22 15.81 7.16
N LYS A 102 0.17 16.10 8.40
CA LYS A 102 -0.79 16.46 9.45
C LYS A 102 -1.63 17.68 9.05
N GLU A 103 -0.98 18.70 8.49
CA GLU A 103 -1.63 19.91 7.98
C GLU A 103 -2.55 19.60 6.78
N LEU A 104 -2.05 18.85 5.79
CA LEU A 104 -2.85 18.45 4.62
C LEU A 104 -4.09 17.66 5.04
N ARG A 105 -3.90 16.63 5.88
CA ARG A 105 -4.94 15.72 6.36
C ARG A 105 -6.02 16.47 7.13
N GLY A 106 -5.65 17.45 7.96
CA GLY A 106 -6.59 18.30 8.70
C GLY A 106 -7.44 19.23 7.83
N ARG A 107 -7.04 19.48 6.58
CA ARG A 107 -7.78 20.31 5.61
C ARG A 107 -8.64 19.50 4.64
N LEU A 108 -8.65 18.18 4.75
CA LEU A 108 -9.49 17.34 3.90
C LEU A 108 -10.95 17.48 4.33
N GLY A 109 -11.74 18.18 3.53
CA GLY A 109 -13.20 18.25 3.69
C GLY A 109 -13.89 16.94 3.29
N PRO A 110 -15.21 16.94 3.09
CA PRO A 110 -16.01 15.73 2.79
C PRO A 110 -15.60 15.02 1.50
N GLY A 111 -14.91 15.72 0.59
CA GLY A 111 -14.48 15.18 -0.70
C GLY A 111 -15.64 14.96 -1.66
N ARG A 112 -15.37 14.27 -2.77
CA ARG A 112 -16.34 13.93 -3.82
C ARG A 112 -16.23 12.44 -4.15
N PRO A 113 -17.33 11.68 -4.13
CA PRO A 113 -17.33 10.28 -4.57
C PRO A 113 -16.79 10.15 -6.00
N ARG A 114 -15.99 9.11 -6.23
CA ARG A 114 -15.45 8.75 -7.54
C ARG A 114 -15.42 7.24 -7.68
N THR A 115 -15.76 6.77 -8.87
CA THR A 115 -15.59 5.38 -9.26
C THR A 115 -14.47 5.33 -10.29
N VAL A 116 -13.53 4.41 -10.13
CA VAL A 116 -12.42 4.21 -11.07
C VAL A 116 -12.38 2.75 -11.45
N ASP A 117 -12.52 2.47 -12.74
CA ASP A 117 -12.28 1.13 -13.27
C ASP A 117 -10.79 0.97 -13.54
N LEU A 118 -10.17 0.07 -12.81
CA LEU A 118 -8.79 -0.30 -13.06
C LEU A 118 -8.75 -1.54 -13.95
N PRO A 119 -7.88 -1.55 -14.98
CA PRO A 119 -7.61 -2.78 -15.71
C PRO A 119 -7.18 -3.82 -14.68
N CYS A 120 -7.69 -5.05 -14.80
CA CYS A 120 -7.23 -6.14 -13.95
C CYS A 120 -5.70 -6.14 -14.01
N SER A 121 -5.04 -6.03 -12.87
CA SER A 121 -3.59 -6.13 -12.80
C SER A 121 -3.22 -7.49 -13.40
N GLY A 122 -2.74 -7.48 -14.64
CA GLY A 122 -2.24 -8.67 -15.31
C GLY A 122 -0.99 -9.13 -14.56
N ALA A 123 -1.19 -9.97 -13.55
CA ALA A 123 -0.14 -10.67 -12.83
C ALA A 123 0.73 -11.50 -13.80
N ASP A 124 0.18 -11.85 -14.96
CA ASP A 124 0.75 -12.72 -15.99
C ASP A 124 2.13 -12.29 -16.54
N ARG A 125 2.55 -11.03 -16.40
CA ARG A 125 3.89 -10.59 -16.83
C ARG A 125 4.94 -10.53 -15.72
N ALA A 126 4.54 -10.51 -14.45
CA ALA A 126 5.49 -10.48 -13.32
C ALA A 126 5.89 -11.90 -12.86
N GLU A 127 4.99 -12.88 -13.03
CA GLU A 127 5.17 -14.24 -12.52
C GLU A 127 6.34 -15.02 -13.18
N ARG A 128 6.70 -14.73 -14.43
CA ARG A 128 7.74 -15.48 -15.14
C ARG A 128 9.16 -15.25 -14.60
N SER A 129 9.40 -14.16 -13.86
CA SER A 129 10.73 -13.85 -13.31
C SER A 129 10.94 -14.33 -11.88
N GLU A 130 9.87 -14.64 -11.14
CA GLU A 130 9.96 -14.86 -9.68
C GLU A 130 10.04 -16.36 -9.32
N ARG A 131 9.76 -17.27 -10.27
CA ARG A 131 9.76 -18.73 -10.05
C ARG A 131 11.15 -19.38 -9.95
N THR A 132 12.24 -18.68 -10.27
CA THR A 132 13.59 -19.27 -10.35
C THR A 132 14.46 -19.10 -9.10
N GLY A 133 13.98 -18.46 -8.03
CA GLY A 133 14.62 -18.50 -6.69
C GLY A 133 16.06 -18.02 -6.60
N ARG A 134 16.64 -17.49 -7.69
CA ARG A 134 18.03 -17.05 -7.79
C ARG A 134 18.03 -15.61 -8.27
N MET A 135 17.85 -14.69 -7.33
CA MET A 135 17.90 -13.26 -7.60
C MET A 135 19.27 -12.76 -7.12
N ASP A 136 20.17 -12.56 -8.08
CA ASP A 136 21.54 -12.13 -7.82
C ASP A 136 21.57 -10.78 -7.12
N ARG A 137 22.50 -10.62 -6.16
CA ARG A 137 22.87 -9.36 -5.52
C ARG A 137 23.47 -8.32 -6.51
N HIS A 138 23.21 -8.42 -7.81
CA HIS A 138 23.56 -7.38 -8.79
C HIS A 138 22.32 -6.74 -9.41
N ASP A 139 21.12 -7.33 -9.22
CA ASP A 139 19.86 -6.85 -9.79
C ASP A 139 19.19 -5.74 -8.94
N TRP A 140 19.64 -5.54 -7.68
CA TRP A 140 19.12 -4.46 -6.81
C TRP A 140 19.57 -3.06 -7.26
N ALA A 141 20.75 -2.95 -7.90
CA ALA A 141 21.33 -1.68 -8.31
C ALA A 141 20.57 -1.03 -9.49
N GLN A 142 19.76 -1.79 -10.22
CA GLN A 142 19.02 -1.33 -11.40
C GLN A 142 17.49 -1.24 -11.18
N ARG A 143 16.99 -1.58 -10.00
CA ARG A 143 15.56 -1.52 -9.69
C ARG A 143 15.21 -0.16 -9.09
N GLU A 144 14.23 0.51 -9.69
CA GLU A 144 13.47 1.53 -8.98
C GLU A 144 12.85 0.84 -7.74
N VAL A 145 13.10 1.39 -6.56
CA VAL A 145 12.63 0.87 -5.27
C VAL A 145 11.62 1.84 -4.66
N LEU A 146 10.74 1.32 -3.81
CA LEU A 146 9.91 2.18 -2.96
C LEU A 146 10.77 2.80 -1.86
N ARG A 147 10.60 4.09 -1.62
CA ARG A 147 11.19 4.76 -0.45
C ARG A 147 10.20 4.78 0.70
N GLN A 148 10.65 4.41 1.88
CA GLN A 148 9.85 4.47 3.10
C GLN A 148 10.10 5.76 3.87
N HIS A 149 9.04 6.30 4.45
CA HIS A 149 9.15 7.35 5.45
C HIS A 149 7.99 7.21 6.43
N VAL A 150 8.26 7.14 7.73
CA VAL A 150 7.20 7.15 8.75
C VAL A 150 7.12 8.54 9.35
N HIS A 151 5.93 9.15 9.32
CA HIS A 151 5.69 10.45 9.93
C HIS A 151 4.23 10.59 10.38
N GLY A 152 4.00 11.06 11.61
CA GLY A 152 2.66 11.36 12.11
C GLY A 152 1.68 10.18 12.08
N ASP A 153 2.14 9.00 12.51
CA ASP A 153 1.42 7.72 12.47
C ASP A 153 0.97 7.32 11.07
N THR A 154 1.82 7.58 10.07
CA THR A 154 1.57 7.25 8.68
C THR A 154 2.86 6.77 8.03
N LEU A 155 2.80 5.63 7.36
CA LEU A 155 3.83 5.17 6.44
C LEU A 155 3.60 5.79 5.06
N PHE A 156 4.61 6.45 4.54
CA PHE A 156 4.67 6.91 3.16
C PHE A 156 5.50 5.93 2.35
N LEU A 157 4.90 5.42 1.27
CA LEU A 157 5.61 4.69 0.22
C LEU A 157 5.68 5.59 -1.01
N THR A 158 6.89 6.08 -1.29
CA THR A 158 7.16 6.93 -2.45
C THR A 158 7.78 6.10 -3.56
N GLY A 159 7.18 6.11 -4.75
CA GLY A 159 7.56 5.22 -5.85
C GLY A 159 7.42 5.81 -7.24
N SER A 160 7.84 5.06 -8.25
CA SER A 160 7.50 5.30 -9.66
C SER A 160 6.23 4.52 -10.07
N THR A 161 5.68 4.82 -11.25
CA THR A 161 4.65 4.00 -11.89
C THR A 161 5.03 2.52 -11.94
N ARG A 162 6.30 2.19 -12.22
CA ARG A 162 6.78 0.80 -12.29
C ARG A 162 6.73 0.13 -10.91
N THR A 163 7.23 0.80 -9.87
CA THR A 163 7.20 0.25 -8.50
C THR A 163 5.79 0.00 -8.01
N PHE A 164 4.85 0.92 -8.25
CA PHE A 164 3.47 0.76 -7.83
C PHE A 164 2.71 -0.31 -8.63
N ARG A 165 2.98 -0.47 -9.93
CA ARG A 165 2.43 -1.60 -10.70
C ARG A 165 2.90 -2.95 -10.15
N ARG A 166 4.17 -3.03 -9.73
CA ARG A 166 4.70 -4.23 -9.08
C ARG A 166 4.03 -4.48 -7.74
N SER A 167 3.93 -3.47 -6.89
CA SER A 167 3.23 -3.57 -5.60
C SER A 167 1.77 -3.99 -5.77
N ALA A 168 1.08 -3.46 -6.78
CA ALA A 168 -0.28 -3.88 -7.12
C ALA A 168 -0.34 -5.39 -7.42
N GLY A 169 0.62 -5.92 -8.17
CA GLY A 169 0.73 -7.36 -8.43
C GLY A 169 0.94 -8.19 -7.17
N LEU A 170 1.79 -7.73 -6.23
CA LEU A 170 2.04 -8.42 -4.96
C LEU A 170 0.78 -8.48 -4.09
N PHE A 171 0.03 -7.38 -3.97
CA PHE A 171 -1.23 -7.37 -3.20
C PHE A 171 -2.34 -8.19 -3.90
N ALA A 172 -2.41 -8.16 -5.23
CA ALA A 172 -3.38 -8.96 -5.98
C ALA A 172 -3.11 -10.46 -5.85
N ASP A 173 -1.84 -10.86 -5.84
CA ASP A 173 -1.43 -12.23 -5.55
C ASP A 173 -1.74 -12.62 -4.10
N LEU A 174 -1.47 -11.75 -3.13
CA LEU A 174 -1.84 -11.96 -1.72
C LEU A 174 -3.34 -12.25 -1.57
N ALA A 175 -4.18 -11.46 -2.21
CA ALA A 175 -5.63 -11.65 -2.22
C ALA A 175 -6.08 -12.95 -2.91
N ARG A 176 -5.45 -13.30 -4.03
CA ARG A 176 -5.81 -14.47 -4.85
C ARG A 176 -5.42 -15.78 -4.17
N ASN A 177 -4.21 -15.83 -3.63
CA ASN A 177 -3.54 -17.07 -3.22
C ASN A 177 -3.50 -17.25 -1.70
N GLY A 178 -3.58 -16.16 -0.93
CA GLY A 178 -3.63 -16.17 0.54
C GLY A 178 -4.70 -17.10 1.12
N PRO A 179 -5.98 -17.01 0.68
CA PRO A 179 -7.04 -17.86 1.22
C PRO A 179 -6.79 -19.36 1.05
N ALA A 180 -6.33 -19.78 -0.14
CA ALA A 180 -6.05 -21.18 -0.42
C ALA A 180 -4.86 -21.69 0.41
N GLN A 181 -3.82 -20.86 0.59
CA GLN A 181 -2.66 -21.20 1.40
C GLN A 181 -3.00 -21.31 2.89
N ALA A 182 -3.77 -20.37 3.44
CA ALA A 182 -4.22 -20.43 4.83
C ALA A 182 -5.11 -21.66 5.09
N ALA A 183 -5.94 -22.04 4.13
CA ALA A 183 -6.78 -23.24 4.24
C ALA A 183 -5.97 -24.55 4.14
N ALA A 184 -4.96 -24.61 3.27
CA ALA A 184 -4.15 -25.80 3.05
C ALA A 184 -3.06 -26.01 4.13
N PHE A 185 -2.54 -24.91 4.68
CA PHE A 185 -1.43 -24.93 5.64
C PHE A 185 -1.73 -23.98 6.81
N PRO A 186 -2.60 -24.36 7.76
CA PRO A 186 -3.03 -23.48 8.86
C PRO A 186 -1.89 -22.96 9.75
N ASP A 187 -0.81 -23.73 9.88
CA ASP A 187 0.38 -23.38 10.68
C ASP A 187 1.42 -22.55 9.90
N SER A 188 1.12 -22.19 8.64
CA SER A 188 2.01 -21.43 7.76
C SER A 188 1.35 -20.13 7.33
N HIS A 189 2.12 -19.04 7.32
CA HIS A 189 1.63 -17.77 6.81
C HIS A 189 1.89 -17.63 5.30
N TYR A 190 1.01 -16.88 4.62
CA TYR A 190 1.22 -16.50 3.23
C TYR A 190 1.58 -15.03 3.14
N CYS A 191 2.77 -14.73 2.61
CA CYS A 191 3.29 -13.37 2.63
C CYS A 191 3.93 -12.91 1.33
N ARG A 192 4.03 -11.58 1.23
CA ARG A 192 4.78 -10.84 0.23
C ARG A 192 5.65 -9.79 0.88
N ARG A 193 6.78 -9.51 0.23
CA ARG A 193 7.70 -8.47 0.64
C ARG A 193 7.66 -7.33 -0.35
N LEU A 194 7.41 -6.13 0.14
CA LEU A 194 7.54 -4.95 -0.71
C LEU A 194 9.02 -4.60 -0.88
N TYR A 195 9.38 -4.25 -2.11
CA TYR A 195 10.75 -3.96 -2.48
C TYR A 195 11.06 -2.50 -2.18
N CYS A 196 11.56 -2.26 -0.97
CA CYS A 196 11.98 -0.94 -0.51
C CYS A 196 13.49 -0.75 -0.65
N GLY A 197 13.96 0.49 -0.48
CA GLY A 197 15.38 0.82 -0.64
C GLY A 197 16.25 0.12 0.41
N PRO A 198 17.57 -0.03 0.15
CA PRO A 198 18.47 -0.77 1.04
C PRO A 198 18.67 -0.14 2.42
N ARG A 199 18.24 1.11 2.61
CA ARG A 199 18.25 1.83 3.89
C ARG A 199 16.87 1.86 4.55
N ASP A 200 15.85 1.36 3.87
CA ASP A 200 14.50 1.27 4.39
C ASP A 200 14.33 -0.06 5.13
N ARG A 201 13.38 -0.13 6.06
CA ARG A 201 13.10 -1.38 6.78
C ARG A 201 12.42 -2.38 5.86
N GLU A 202 12.51 -3.66 6.17
CA GLU A 202 11.72 -4.65 5.44
C GLU A 202 10.23 -4.41 5.74
N LEU A 203 9.41 -4.39 4.68
CA LEU A 203 7.96 -4.31 4.78
C LEU A 203 7.37 -5.66 4.38
N HIS A 204 7.00 -6.41 5.40
CA HIS A 204 6.40 -7.73 5.30
C HIS A 204 4.87 -7.58 5.29
N VAL A 205 4.22 -8.14 4.28
CA VAL A 205 2.77 -8.11 4.13
C VAL A 205 2.26 -9.54 4.14
N GLU A 206 1.46 -9.85 5.14
CA GLU A 206 0.92 -11.16 5.41
C GLU A 206 -0.58 -11.20 5.13
N TYR A 207 -1.05 -12.33 4.60
CA TYR A 207 -2.46 -12.61 4.50
C TYR A 207 -2.98 -13.01 5.88
N SER A 208 -4.00 -12.30 6.35
CA SER A 208 -4.72 -12.69 7.57
C SER A 208 -6.01 -13.38 7.18
N ALA A 209 -6.16 -14.63 7.63
CA ALA A 209 -7.45 -15.30 7.62
C ALA A 209 -8.35 -14.71 8.73
N ASP A 210 -9.62 -15.09 8.64
CA ASP A 210 -10.73 -14.56 9.44
C ASP A 210 -10.65 -14.81 10.93
#